data_AF-A0A5D4UBD6-F1
#
_entry.id   AF-A0A5D4UBD6-F1
#
_cell.length_a   1.000
_cell.length_b   1.000
_cell.length_c   1.000
_cell.angle_alpha   90.00
_cell.angle_beta   90.00
_cell.angle_gamma   90.00
#
_symmetry.space_group_name_H-M   'P 1'
#
loop_
_entity.id
_entity.type
_entity.pdbx_description
1 polymer ?
#
loop_
_entity_poly.entity_id
_entity_poly.type
_entity_poly.pdbx_seq_one_letter_code
_entity_poly.pdbx_strand_id
1 'polypeptide(L)'
;MKSNLRTLLLLSLFMAFSAIGGMVKIPAVIGTIALDSMPALLIASLYNRRWGAIVAGGGHLLSSLYVGFPLGPFHVLIAIEMAFFVWVFGYVFAKGKRVLAAILFFIGNGLLAGIPFIFILNPSFYYAIIPSLLIASFINLTVAHFLYPPLHSKVNRGETA
;
A
#
# COMPACT_ATOMS: atom_id res chain seq x y z
N MET A 1 -3.12 -16.12 23.91
CA MET A 1 -3.07 -14.65 24.08
C MET A 1 -1.83 -14.00 23.47
N LYS A 2 -0.61 -14.59 23.59
CA LYS A 2 0.65 -14.03 23.02
C LYS A 2 0.63 -13.76 21.49
N SER A 3 -0.01 -14.62 20.68
CA SER A 3 -0.07 -14.49 19.22
C SER A 3 -0.86 -13.25 18.74
N ASN A 4 -1.94 -12.90 19.46
CA ASN A 4 -2.80 -11.78 19.10
C ASN A 4 -2.12 -10.44 19.40
N LEU A 5 -1.40 -10.32 20.53
CA LEU A 5 -0.62 -9.12 20.84
C LEU A 5 0.51 -8.90 19.84
N ARG A 6 1.28 -9.93 19.49
CA ARG A 6 2.34 -9.83 18.46
C ARG A 6 1.78 -9.39 17.11
N THR A 7 0.64 -9.94 16.71
CA THR A 7 -0.06 -9.55 15.48
C THR A 7 -0.46 -8.08 15.52
N LEU A 8 -1.07 -7.64 16.61
CA LEU A 8 -1.49 -6.24 16.77
C LEU A 8 -0.29 -5.30 16.70
N LEU A 9 0.81 -5.61 17.40
CA LEU A 9 2.04 -4.82 17.38
C LEU A 9 2.64 -4.73 15.97
N LEU A 10 2.66 -5.84 15.22
CA LEU A 10 3.14 -5.85 13.83
C LEU A 10 2.25 -4.99 12.92
N LEU A 11 0.93 -5.14 13.00
CA LEU A 11 0.01 -4.33 12.20
C LEU A 11 0.17 -2.84 12.52
N SER A 12 0.24 -2.48 13.81
CA SER A 12 0.46 -1.10 14.25
C SER A 12 1.80 -0.53 13.77
N LEU A 13 2.88 -1.32 13.85
CA LEU A 13 4.20 -0.91 13.37
C LEU A 13 4.20 -0.63 11.87
N PHE A 14 3.62 -1.53 11.08
CA PHE A 14 3.57 -1.36 9.63
C PHE A 14 2.62 -0.21 9.22
N MET A 15 1.51 0.01 9.92
CA MET A 15 0.68 1.20 9.74
C MET A 15 1.43 2.49 10.08
N ALA A 16 2.26 2.49 11.14
CA ALA A 16 3.11 3.62 11.48
C ALA A 16 4.17 3.88 10.39
N PHE A 17 4.78 2.83 9.83
CA PHE A 17 5.66 2.98 8.66
C PHE A 17 4.92 3.55 7.45
N SER A 18 3.66 3.19 7.22
CA SER A 18 2.86 3.78 6.14
C SER A 18 2.59 5.26 6.40
N ALA A 19 2.28 5.64 7.63
CA ALA A 19 2.09 7.03 8.02
C ALA A 19 3.38 7.86 7.81
N ILE A 20 4.53 7.35 8.27
CA ILE A 20 5.84 8.00 8.08
C ILE A 20 6.20 8.05 6.59
N GLY A 21 5.97 6.97 5.85
CA GLY A 21 6.17 6.90 4.40
C GLY A 21 5.32 7.92 3.64
N GLY A 22 4.11 8.21 4.12
CA GLY A 22 3.27 9.28 3.58
C GLY A 22 3.80 10.69 3.79
N MET A 23 4.70 10.90 4.75
CA MET A 23 5.37 12.19 4.98
C MET A 23 6.56 12.42 4.04
N VAL A 24 7.04 11.37 3.35
CA VAL A 24 8.16 11.49 2.41
C VAL A 24 7.65 12.20 1.15
N LYS A 25 7.99 13.48 1.01
CA LYS A 25 7.58 14.30 -0.14
C LYS A 25 8.50 14.05 -1.33
N ILE A 26 8.19 13.05 -2.14
CA ILE A 26 8.85 12.87 -3.45
C ILE A 26 8.08 13.72 -4.47
N PRO A 27 8.72 14.69 -5.15
CA PRO A 27 8.05 15.51 -6.16
C PRO A 27 7.43 14.66 -7.27
N ALA A 28 6.19 14.93 -7.61
CA ALA A 28 5.46 14.29 -8.71
C ALA A 28 5.00 15.33 -9.74
N VAL A 29 4.47 14.88 -10.87
CA VAL A 29 3.89 15.76 -11.90
C VAL A 29 2.78 16.63 -11.30
N ILE A 30 1.94 16.04 -10.45
CA ILE A 30 0.96 16.76 -9.62
C ILE A 30 1.05 16.24 -8.18
N GLY A 31 1.22 17.16 -7.23
CA GLY A 31 1.33 16.85 -5.81
C GLY A 31 2.64 16.15 -5.43
N THR A 32 2.58 15.26 -4.44
CA THR A 32 3.72 14.49 -3.94
C THR A 32 3.39 13.00 -3.92
N ILE A 33 4.37 12.16 -4.21
CA ILE A 33 4.25 10.71 -4.07
C ILE A 33 4.45 10.33 -2.60
N ALA A 34 3.49 9.60 -2.05
CA ALA A 34 3.57 8.99 -0.72
C ALA A 34 4.10 7.54 -0.80
N LEU A 35 4.87 7.10 0.21
CA LEU A 35 5.32 5.72 0.37
C LEU A 35 4.42 4.89 1.31
N ASP A 36 3.14 5.21 1.35
CA ASP A 36 2.16 4.64 2.29
C ASP A 36 1.77 3.19 1.95
N SER A 37 1.92 2.77 0.70
CA SER A 37 1.59 1.41 0.23
C SER A 37 2.71 0.40 0.42
N MET A 38 3.97 0.85 0.46
CA MET A 38 5.16 0.00 0.55
C MET A 38 5.15 -0.92 1.78
N PRO A 39 4.83 -0.44 3.01
CA PRO A 39 4.73 -1.30 4.18
C PRO A 39 3.61 -2.33 4.04
N ALA A 40 2.49 -1.96 3.43
CA ALA A 40 1.38 -2.86 3.18
C ALA A 40 1.73 -3.99 2.18
N LEU A 41 2.46 -3.68 1.12
CA LEU A 41 2.99 -4.66 0.17
C LEU A 41 4.00 -5.62 0.82
N LEU A 42 4.86 -5.10 1.71
CA LEU A 42 5.81 -5.91 2.46
C LEU A 42 5.11 -6.88 3.42
N ILE A 43 4.20 -6.41 4.27
CA ILE A 43 3.51 -7.30 5.21
C ILE A 43 2.60 -8.31 4.47
N ALA A 44 2.02 -7.92 3.32
CA ALA A 44 1.27 -8.82 2.46
C ALA A 44 2.12 -9.98 1.92
N SER A 45 3.36 -9.68 1.52
CA SER A 45 4.30 -10.65 0.92
C SER A 45 5.06 -11.47 1.96
N LEU A 46 5.34 -10.91 3.15
CA LEU A 46 6.03 -11.59 4.25
C LEU A 46 5.10 -12.49 5.07
N TYR A 47 3.83 -12.12 5.22
CA TYR A 47 2.88 -12.82 6.09
C TYR A 47 1.65 -13.30 5.33
N ASN A 48 0.69 -12.40 5.08
CA ASN A 48 -0.55 -12.77 4.37
C ASN A 48 -1.31 -11.55 3.84
N ARG A 49 -2.15 -11.80 2.84
CA ARG A 49 -3.00 -10.79 2.18
C ARG A 49 -3.93 -10.00 3.11
N ARG A 50 -4.42 -10.60 4.21
CA ARG A 50 -5.35 -9.91 5.13
C ARG A 50 -4.62 -8.83 5.91
N TRP A 51 -3.42 -9.13 6.39
CA TRP A 51 -2.58 -8.18 7.11
C TRP A 51 -2.14 -7.04 6.20
N GLY A 52 -1.77 -7.37 4.95
CA GLY A 52 -1.53 -6.39 3.90
C GLY A 52 -2.67 -5.41 3.70
N ALA A 53 -3.89 -5.92 3.54
CA ALA A 53 -5.08 -5.10 3.32
C ALA A 53 -5.38 -4.16 4.51
N ILE A 54 -5.26 -4.67 5.74
CA ILE A 54 -5.45 -3.86 6.97
C ILE A 54 -4.44 -2.72 7.01
N VAL A 55 -3.16 -3.01 6.76
CA VAL A 55 -2.10 -1.99 6.76
C VAL A 55 -2.28 -1.00 5.61
N ALA A 56 -2.72 -1.44 4.43
CA ALA A 56 -2.98 -0.55 3.29
C ALA A 56 -4.08 0.46 3.63
N GLY A 57 -5.24 -0.01 4.08
CA GLY A 57 -6.36 0.87 4.41
C GLY A 57 -6.06 1.76 5.61
N GLY A 58 -5.60 1.18 6.72
CA GLY A 58 -5.30 1.94 7.94
C GLY A 58 -4.12 2.90 7.76
N GLY A 59 -3.06 2.46 7.09
CA GLY A 59 -1.90 3.28 6.77
C GLY A 59 -2.23 4.45 5.84
N HIS A 60 -3.10 4.25 4.84
CA HIS A 60 -3.56 5.33 3.97
C HIS A 60 -4.38 6.37 4.75
N LEU A 61 -5.29 5.94 5.62
CA LEU A 61 -6.07 6.86 6.45
C LEU A 61 -5.17 7.68 7.38
N LEU A 62 -4.18 7.04 8.03
CA LEU A 62 -3.24 7.73 8.90
C LEU A 62 -2.36 8.72 8.12
N SER A 63 -1.77 8.31 7.00
CA SER A 63 -0.94 9.20 6.17
C SER A 63 -1.75 10.39 5.63
N SER A 64 -2.98 10.15 5.18
CA SER A 64 -3.87 11.19 4.68
C SER A 64 -4.33 12.15 5.77
N LEU A 65 -4.54 11.67 7.00
CA LEU A 65 -4.86 12.50 8.16
C LEU A 65 -3.77 13.53 8.44
N TYR A 66 -2.49 13.13 8.36
CA TYR A 66 -1.35 14.03 8.60
C TYR A 66 -1.27 15.20 7.61
N VAL A 67 -1.74 15.00 6.38
CA VAL A 67 -1.77 16.04 5.33
C VAL A 67 -3.10 16.79 5.32
N GLY A 68 -3.99 16.50 6.28
CA GLY A 68 -5.26 17.20 6.47
C GLY A 68 -6.41 16.71 5.60
N PHE A 69 -6.37 15.46 5.11
CA PHE A 69 -7.37 14.87 4.22
C PHE A 69 -7.73 15.77 3.03
N PRO A 70 -6.82 15.96 2.05
CA PRO A 70 -7.05 16.89 0.93
C PRO A 70 -8.30 16.58 0.10
N LEU A 71 -8.73 15.31 0.03
CA LEU A 71 -9.99 14.90 -0.63
C LEU A 71 -11.12 14.64 0.38
N GLY A 72 -10.95 15.04 1.64
CA GLY A 72 -11.91 14.84 2.72
C GLY A 72 -12.30 13.37 2.90
N PRO A 73 -13.60 13.04 2.99
CA PRO A 73 -14.08 11.69 3.28
C PRO A 73 -13.75 10.67 2.18
N PHE A 74 -13.40 11.11 0.97
CA PHE A 74 -13.04 10.20 -0.11
C PHE A 74 -11.79 9.36 0.18
N HIS A 75 -10.95 9.75 1.15
CA HIS A 75 -9.85 8.91 1.61
C HIS A 75 -10.30 7.58 2.21
N VAL A 76 -11.56 7.47 2.69
CA VAL A 76 -12.13 6.18 3.10
C VAL A 76 -12.35 5.27 1.89
N LEU A 77 -12.85 5.81 0.78
CA LEU A 77 -12.99 5.05 -0.47
C LEU A 77 -11.62 4.60 -0.99
N ILE A 78 -10.64 5.51 -1.04
CA ILE A 78 -9.27 5.20 -1.47
C ILE A 78 -8.65 4.13 -0.57
N ALA A 79 -8.82 4.24 0.75
CA ALA A 79 -8.33 3.23 1.68
C ALA A 79 -8.92 1.84 1.41
N ILE A 80 -10.20 1.75 1.03
CA ILE A 80 -10.85 0.48 0.67
C ILE A 80 -10.29 -0.06 -0.65
N GLU A 81 -10.12 0.80 -1.67
CA GLU A 81 -9.53 0.43 -2.95
C GLU A 81 -8.10 -0.09 -2.80
N MET A 82 -7.28 0.64 -2.03
CA MET A 82 -5.90 0.24 -1.71
C MET A 82 -5.86 -1.09 -0.95
N ALA A 83 -6.72 -1.25 0.06
CA ALA A 83 -6.84 -2.51 0.79
C ALA A 83 -7.20 -3.67 -0.14
N PHE A 84 -8.10 -3.45 -1.09
CA PHE A 84 -8.47 -4.45 -2.09
C PHE A 84 -7.29 -4.80 -3.01
N PHE A 85 -6.60 -3.82 -3.59
CA PHE A 85 -5.48 -4.11 -4.50
C PHE A 85 -4.29 -4.76 -3.80
N VAL A 86 -3.99 -4.37 -2.55
CA VAL A 86 -2.96 -5.05 -1.74
C VAL A 86 -3.40 -6.47 -1.36
N TRP A 87 -4.69 -6.70 -1.10
CA TRP A 87 -5.21 -8.05 -0.86
C TRP A 87 -5.03 -8.95 -2.10
N VAL A 88 -5.35 -8.44 -3.29
CA VAL A 88 -5.16 -9.15 -4.56
C VAL A 88 -3.68 -9.43 -4.79
N PHE A 89 -2.81 -8.44 -4.57
CA PHE A 89 -1.35 -8.61 -4.61
C PHE A 89 -0.92 -9.77 -3.72
N GLY A 90 -1.26 -9.74 -2.42
CA GLY A 90 -0.85 -10.76 -1.47
C GLY A 90 -1.38 -12.16 -1.83
N TYR A 91 -2.61 -12.24 -2.37
CA TYR A 91 -3.19 -13.50 -2.83
C TYR A 91 -2.41 -14.12 -3.98
N VAL A 92 -2.05 -13.32 -4.98
CA VAL A 92 -1.31 -13.79 -6.17
C VAL A 92 0.14 -14.06 -5.83
N PHE A 93 0.75 -13.23 -4.97
CA PHE A 93 2.12 -13.39 -4.50
C PHE A 93 2.32 -14.70 -3.75
N ALA A 94 1.38 -15.06 -2.85
CA ALA A 94 1.42 -16.31 -2.09
C ALA A 94 1.39 -17.58 -2.97
N LYS A 95 0.92 -17.46 -4.23
CA LYS A 95 0.95 -18.56 -5.22
C LYS A 95 2.28 -18.63 -6.00
N GLY A 96 3.30 -17.89 -5.58
CA GLY A 96 4.60 -17.81 -6.27
C GLY A 96 4.61 -16.92 -7.51
N LYS A 97 3.47 -16.34 -7.92
CA LYS A 97 3.34 -15.50 -9.12
C LYS A 97 3.73 -14.04 -8.85
N ARG A 98 4.96 -13.81 -8.40
CA ARG A 98 5.43 -12.49 -7.91
C ARG A 98 5.32 -11.36 -8.94
N VAL A 99 5.73 -11.62 -10.17
CA VAL A 99 5.67 -10.63 -11.27
C VAL A 99 4.22 -10.26 -11.59
N LEU A 100 3.33 -11.26 -11.68
CA LEU A 100 1.90 -11.02 -11.91
C LEU A 100 1.28 -10.22 -10.76
N ALA A 101 1.63 -10.52 -9.51
CA ALA A 101 1.17 -9.76 -8.36
C ALA A 101 1.58 -8.28 -8.47
N ALA A 102 2.84 -8.01 -8.80
CA ALA A 102 3.35 -6.65 -9.00
C ALA A 102 2.62 -5.91 -10.14
N ILE A 103 2.41 -6.57 -11.28
CA ILE A 103 1.66 -6.00 -12.42
C ILE A 103 0.22 -5.65 -12.01
N LEU A 104 -0.48 -6.58 -11.33
CA LEU A 104 -1.86 -6.36 -10.90
C LEU A 104 -1.97 -5.23 -9.88
N PHE A 105 -1.02 -5.11 -8.95
CA PHE A 105 -0.99 -3.96 -8.04
C PHE A 105 -0.70 -2.66 -8.77
N PHE A 106 0.30 -2.64 -9.66
CA PHE A 106 0.68 -1.45 -10.40
C PHE A 106 -0.49 -0.92 -11.25
N ILE A 107 -1.16 -1.79 -11.99
CA ILE A 107 -2.33 -1.42 -12.80
C ILE A 107 -3.52 -1.08 -11.88
N GLY A 108 -3.79 -1.91 -10.89
CA GLY A 108 -4.90 -1.71 -9.97
C GLY A 108 -4.84 -0.39 -9.22
N ASN A 109 -3.75 -0.19 -8.48
CA ASN A 109 -3.54 0.98 -7.64
C ASN A 109 -3.15 2.23 -8.43
N GLY A 110 -2.38 2.07 -9.51
CA GLY A 110 -1.88 3.18 -10.32
C GLY A 110 -2.86 3.69 -11.39
N LEU A 111 -3.78 2.84 -11.87
CA LEU A 111 -4.71 3.18 -12.95
C LEU A 111 -6.18 2.98 -12.55
N LEU A 112 -6.53 1.82 -12.00
CA LEU A 112 -7.93 1.46 -11.77
C LEU A 112 -8.55 2.13 -10.55
N ALA A 113 -7.77 2.35 -9.48
CA ALA A 113 -8.23 3.04 -8.26
C ALA A 113 -8.71 4.48 -8.55
N GLY A 114 -8.22 5.13 -9.59
CA GLY A 114 -8.69 6.45 -9.98
C GLY A 114 -10.05 6.46 -10.67
N ILE A 115 -10.53 5.33 -11.21
CA ILE A 115 -11.71 5.29 -12.09
C ILE A 115 -12.98 5.84 -11.42
N PRO A 116 -13.30 5.51 -10.15
CA PRO A 116 -14.49 6.05 -9.51
C PRO A 116 -14.50 7.59 -9.45
N PHE A 117 -13.32 8.23 -9.38
CA PHE A 117 -13.19 9.68 -9.36
C PHE A 117 -13.51 10.37 -10.70
N ILE A 118 -13.59 9.62 -11.80
CA ILE A 118 -14.14 10.12 -13.07
C ILE A 118 -15.59 10.58 -12.88
N PHE A 119 -16.37 9.79 -12.12
CA PHE A 119 -17.80 10.02 -11.90
C PHE A 119 -18.07 10.88 -10.66
N ILE A 120 -17.25 10.75 -9.62
CA ILE A 120 -17.41 11.50 -8.35
C ILE A 120 -16.94 12.94 -8.50
N LEU A 121 -15.84 13.18 -9.21
CA LEU A 121 -15.25 14.52 -9.39
C LEU A 121 -15.42 14.98 -10.84
N ASN A 122 -14.56 14.51 -11.74
CA ASN A 122 -14.62 14.74 -13.19
C ASN A 122 -13.49 14.01 -13.92
N PRO A 123 -13.58 13.80 -15.26
CA PRO A 123 -12.52 13.18 -16.05
C PRO A 123 -11.18 13.93 -15.97
N SER A 124 -11.19 15.27 -15.89
CA SER A 124 -9.95 16.06 -15.84
C SER A 124 -9.13 15.75 -14.58
N PHE A 125 -9.78 15.57 -13.43
CA PHE A 125 -9.13 15.15 -12.19
C PHE A 125 -8.44 13.78 -12.34
N TYR A 126 -9.13 12.82 -12.96
CA TYR A 126 -8.57 11.50 -13.22
C TYR A 126 -7.30 11.58 -14.06
N TYR A 127 -7.35 12.23 -15.22
CA TYR A 127 -6.18 12.34 -16.10
C TYR A 127 -5.03 13.12 -15.45
N ALA A 128 -5.35 14.09 -14.60
CA ALA A 128 -4.37 14.86 -13.85
C ALA A 128 -3.61 14.00 -12.82
N ILE A 129 -4.31 13.12 -12.08
CA ILE A 129 -3.70 12.36 -10.98
C ILE A 129 -3.00 11.06 -11.43
N ILE A 130 -3.40 10.47 -12.57
CA ILE A 130 -2.85 9.20 -13.07
C ILE A 130 -1.32 9.15 -13.13
N PRO A 131 -0.61 10.15 -13.70
CA PRO A 131 0.85 10.13 -13.74
C PRO A 131 1.47 9.98 -12.34
N SER A 132 0.94 10.71 -11.36
CA SER A 132 1.39 10.64 -9.97
C SER A 132 1.08 9.28 -9.34
N LEU A 133 -0.11 8.69 -9.58
CA LEU A 133 -0.48 7.38 -9.05
C LEU A 133 0.38 6.24 -9.63
N LEU A 134 0.71 6.30 -10.92
CA LEU A 134 1.60 5.33 -11.56
C LEU A 134 3.01 5.42 -10.97
N ILE A 135 3.59 6.62 -10.88
CA ILE A 135 4.93 6.80 -10.29
C ILE A 135 4.92 6.35 -8.83
N ALA A 136 3.89 6.72 -8.06
CA ALA A 136 3.76 6.30 -6.67
C ALA A 136 3.69 4.77 -6.54
N SER A 137 2.85 4.12 -7.32
CA SER A 137 2.69 2.66 -7.29
C SER A 137 3.98 1.94 -7.69
N PHE A 138 4.70 2.47 -8.68
CA PHE A 138 6.00 1.93 -9.10
C PHE A 138 7.05 2.03 -7.99
N ILE A 139 7.20 3.20 -7.37
CA ILE A 139 8.19 3.40 -6.31
C ILE A 139 7.85 2.53 -5.09
N ASN A 140 6.59 2.49 -4.66
CA ASN A 140 6.17 1.67 -3.53
C ASN A 140 6.46 0.17 -3.77
N LEU A 141 6.14 -0.34 -4.97
CA LEU A 141 6.47 -1.70 -5.38
C LEU A 141 7.97 -1.95 -5.39
N THR A 142 8.75 -1.01 -5.93
CA THR A 142 10.20 -1.13 -6.05
C THR A 142 10.86 -1.23 -4.69
N VAL A 143 10.50 -0.33 -3.77
CA VAL A 143 11.04 -0.35 -2.40
C VAL A 143 10.62 -1.62 -1.67
N ALA A 144 9.35 -2.04 -1.77
CA ALA A 144 8.89 -3.30 -1.18
C ALA A 144 9.63 -4.52 -1.77
N HIS A 145 9.88 -4.52 -3.08
CA HIS A 145 10.59 -5.59 -3.76
C HIS A 145 12.03 -5.75 -3.24
N PHE A 146 12.77 -4.65 -3.09
CA PHE A 146 14.15 -4.71 -2.59
C PHE A 146 14.24 -5.02 -1.10
N LEU A 147 13.25 -4.61 -0.29
CA LEU A 147 13.21 -4.93 1.14
C LEU A 147 12.74 -6.37 1.41
N TYR A 148 12.01 -7.01 0.50
CA TYR A 148 11.46 -8.35 0.72
C TYR A 148 12.53 -9.45 0.93
N PRO A 149 13.56 -9.64 0.07
CA PRO A 149 14.53 -10.73 0.23
C PRO A 149 15.26 -10.77 1.59
N PRO A 150 15.86 -9.65 2.09
CA PRO A 150 16.56 -9.69 3.37
C PRO A 150 15.62 -9.93 4.54
N LEU A 151 14.39 -9.39 4.49
CA LEU A 151 13.40 -9.58 5.56
C LEU A 151 12.82 -10.99 5.57
N HIS A 152 12.46 -11.53 4.40
CA HIS A 152 11.92 -12.88 4.27
C HIS A 152 12.89 -13.93 4.83
N SER A 153 14.20 -13.76 4.61
CA SER A 153 15.22 -14.65 5.15
C SER A 153 15.25 -14.71 6.69
N LYS A 154 14.78 -13.67 7.37
CA LYS A 154 14.78 -13.55 8.84
C LYS A 154 13.45 -13.96 9.46
N VAL A 155 12.33 -13.77 8.77
CA VAL A 155 10.99 -14.15 9.26
C VAL A 155 10.90 -15.66 9.53
N ASN A 156 11.51 -16.49 8.68
CA ASN A 156 11.50 -17.95 8.83
C ASN A 156 12.59 -18.51 9.78
N ARG A 157 13.60 -17.70 10.18
CA ARG A 157 14.69 -18.14 11.07
C ARG A 157 14.36 -17.98 12.56
N GLY A 158 13.28 -17.29 12.91
CA GLY A 158 12.89 -16.99 14.29
C GLY A 158 12.06 -18.07 15.00
N GLU A 159 11.79 -19.22 14.36
CA GLU A 159 11.02 -20.33 14.92
C GLU A 159 11.88 -21.58 15.20
N THR A 160 13.20 -21.49 15.08
CA THR A 160 14.15 -22.60 15.29
C THR A 160 15.26 -22.28 16.30
N ALA A 161 14.94 -21.56 17.38
CA ALA A 161 15.85 -21.36 18.52
C ALA A 161 15.12 -21.67 19.83
#